data_AF-A0A538LQZ4-F1
#
_entry.id   AF-A0A538LQZ4-F1
#
_cell.length_a   1.000
_cell.length_b   1.000
_cell.length_c   1.000
_cell.angle_alpha   90.00
_cell.angle_beta   90.00
_cell.angle_gamma   90.00
#
_symmetry.space_group_name_H-M   'P 1'
#
loop_
_entity.id
_entity.type
_entity.pdbx_description
1 polymer ?
#
loop_
_entity_poly.entity_id
_entity_poly.type
_entity_poly.pdbx_seq_one_letter_code
_entity_poly.pdbx_strand_id
1 'polypeptide(L)'
;MSRSLSSLRKGLLAGAALSLVGGALGVTAVAAGAQPGKPPQPPKSPGGRTAPLAASGTFATGQLQDNTVGNSGSGSGCGTNVAGEPAIHVSPTNNVFVSSERGLGGGTDVWRGLGQPGGATASACNLEYRGQPNASGGIGASGGDTDLAIAGATNAGGAYNVYVASLNLGSVAVATSADNGSTFSNVPVQVGVPVDDRPWIAAYGAHSSLLSYHDIATGNIDILRTDSDGVGYVQTSQAIPATDFKASNNQHGNLAIDHRNTAGTVANSGGKTPFWAFQSFVAPSTSSGSAQNEAYLAVSNDGGYTWADRAVACSTSSSQKSLGHQFPDVSVDPSGNLWMAWSDDTNVFTAVSGDHGASWTCSGPVSTNTAQGVFPWLVATSGGVDLVYYGSTTAPGPNQAWSVYFAQNTAGTATGWGAPGAVVPVHRGTVCEAGATCSSGRQLFDDFGIDTDQSGLAHIAYSHDAPDVGGTGTYTGYAVQTGGTAVGAPN
;
A
#
# COMPACT_ATOMS: atom_id res chain seq x y z
N MET A 1 25.29 39.29 29.02
CA MET A 1 25.33 39.00 30.47
C MET A 1 24.44 37.79 30.72
N SER A 2 24.95 36.57 30.51
CA SER A 2 25.44 35.63 31.54
C SER A 2 24.32 35.04 32.41
N ARG A 3 23.91 33.78 32.18
CA ARG A 3 24.53 32.58 32.77
C ARG A 3 24.00 31.28 32.15
N SER A 4 24.95 30.39 31.94
CA SER A 4 24.85 28.95 31.62
C SER A 4 24.38 28.16 32.85
N LEU A 5 23.77 26.98 32.63
CA LEU A 5 24.03 25.78 33.44
C LEU A 5 23.58 24.51 32.71
N SER A 6 24.37 23.47 32.94
CA SER A 6 24.52 22.24 32.18
C SER A 6 24.17 21.00 33.01
N SER A 7 23.77 19.93 32.31
CA SER A 7 24.08 18.50 32.56
C SER A 7 23.28 17.67 33.58
N LEU A 8 23.35 16.35 33.32
CA LEU A 8 22.99 15.14 34.11
C LEU A 8 21.55 14.62 33.88
N ARG A 9 21.30 13.36 33.50
CA ARG A 9 21.98 12.10 33.84
C ARG A 9 21.85 11.02 32.75
N LYS A 10 22.95 10.28 32.53
CA LYS A 10 22.97 8.88 32.09
C LYS A 10 22.64 7.97 33.27
N GLY A 11 21.91 6.89 33.03
CA GLY A 11 21.70 5.79 33.98
C GLY A 11 21.57 4.46 33.25
N LEU A 12 22.66 3.68 33.27
CA LEU A 12 22.71 2.25 32.98
C LEU A 12 21.71 1.48 33.86
N LEU A 13 21.15 0.40 33.34
CA LEU A 13 20.94 -0.84 34.10
C LEU A 13 21.03 -2.05 33.17
N ALA A 14 22.09 -2.81 33.38
CA ALA A 14 22.31 -4.15 32.87
C ALA A 14 21.91 -5.17 33.94
N GLY A 15 21.48 -6.36 33.52
CA GLY A 15 21.31 -7.56 34.35
C GLY A 15 19.96 -8.25 34.08
N ALA A 16 19.85 -9.58 33.98
CA ALA A 16 20.81 -10.66 34.02
C ALA A 16 20.12 -11.89 33.41
N ALA A 17 20.90 -12.75 32.74
CA ALA A 17 20.47 -14.06 32.26
C ALA A 17 20.22 -15.01 33.44
N LEU A 18 19.20 -15.87 33.33
CA LEU A 18 19.08 -17.06 34.15
C LEU A 18 18.69 -18.27 33.28
N SER A 19 19.70 -19.08 32.99
CA SER A 19 19.58 -20.41 32.38
C SER A 19 19.11 -21.41 33.44
N LEU A 20 18.10 -22.23 33.10
CA LEU A 20 17.77 -23.44 33.85
C LEU A 20 17.76 -24.64 32.89
N VAL A 21 18.81 -25.43 33.03
CA VAL A 21 18.96 -26.78 32.49
C VAL A 21 18.24 -27.74 33.42
N GLY A 22 17.32 -28.53 32.89
CA GLY A 22 16.68 -29.64 33.59
C GLY A 22 16.47 -30.80 32.62
N GLY A 23 17.36 -31.79 32.69
CA GLY A 23 17.30 -32.99 31.86
C GLY A 23 16.53 -34.14 32.52
N ALA A 24 16.04 -35.00 31.63
CA ALA A 24 16.12 -36.47 31.67
C ALA A 24 14.82 -37.28 31.82
N LEU A 25 14.88 -38.38 31.07
CA LEU A 25 14.22 -39.69 31.20
C LEU A 25 12.93 -39.91 30.41
N GLY A 26 13.14 -40.64 29.30
CA GLY A 26 12.09 -41.27 28.52
C GLY A 26 11.57 -42.56 29.15
N VAL A 27 10.40 -42.96 28.68
CA VAL A 27 9.85 -44.30 28.80
C VAL A 27 9.25 -44.64 27.44
N THR A 28 9.81 -45.65 26.79
CA THR A 28 9.29 -46.30 25.60
C THR A 28 8.13 -47.22 25.98
N ALA A 29 6.98 -47.04 25.34
CA ALA A 29 5.89 -48.00 25.37
C ALA A 29 5.51 -48.39 23.93
N VAL A 30 5.77 -49.64 23.60
CA VAL A 30 5.36 -50.31 22.36
C VAL A 30 3.90 -50.74 22.55
N ALA A 31 3.01 -50.32 21.65
CA ALA A 31 1.68 -50.91 21.53
C ALA A 31 1.34 -51.09 20.05
N ALA A 32 1.31 -52.36 19.63
CA ALA A 32 0.78 -52.79 18.34
C ALA A 32 -0.75 -52.90 18.45
N GLY A 33 -1.49 -52.44 17.42
CA GLY A 33 -2.94 -52.65 17.37
C GLY A 33 -3.64 -52.03 16.16
N ALA A 34 -3.89 -52.89 15.17
CA ALA A 34 -5.00 -52.92 14.20
C ALA A 34 -5.26 -51.71 13.25
N GLN A 35 -5.12 -51.97 11.95
CA GLN A 35 -5.64 -51.12 10.86
C GLN A 35 -7.17 -51.25 10.71
N PRO A 36 -7.90 -50.13 10.52
CA PRO A 36 -9.21 -50.13 9.87
C PRO A 36 -9.07 -49.90 8.36
N GLY A 37 -9.94 -50.57 7.59
CA GLY A 37 -9.88 -50.67 6.12
C GLY A 37 -10.02 -49.35 5.35
N LYS A 38 -9.42 -49.36 4.14
CA LYS A 38 -9.38 -48.28 3.15
C LYS A 38 -10.78 -47.94 2.61
N PRO A 39 -11.23 -46.66 2.62
CA PRO A 39 -12.44 -46.23 1.91
C PRO A 39 -12.25 -46.25 0.38
N PRO A 40 -13.32 -46.28 -0.42
CA PRO A 40 -13.24 -46.39 -1.88
C PRO A 40 -12.57 -45.15 -2.50
N GLN A 41 -11.70 -45.37 -3.50
CA GLN A 41 -11.08 -44.27 -4.25
C GLN A 41 -12.11 -43.56 -5.15
N PRO A 42 -12.15 -42.22 -5.17
CA PRO A 42 -12.88 -41.46 -6.18
C PRO A 42 -12.21 -41.58 -7.57
N PRO A 43 -12.94 -41.29 -8.65
CA PRO A 43 -12.45 -41.50 -10.02
C PRO A 43 -11.20 -40.67 -10.30
N LYS A 44 -10.24 -41.25 -11.04
CA LYS A 44 -9.04 -40.55 -11.50
C LYS A 44 -9.40 -39.39 -12.42
N SER A 45 -9.13 -38.15 -11.99
CA SER A 45 -9.12 -36.99 -12.87
C SER A 45 -8.06 -37.18 -13.97
N PRO A 46 -8.32 -36.78 -15.22
CA PRO A 46 -7.32 -36.79 -16.28
C PRO A 46 -6.16 -35.88 -15.89
N GLY A 47 -4.93 -36.34 -16.14
CA GLY A 47 -3.70 -35.67 -15.74
C GLY A 47 -3.69 -34.19 -16.12
N GLY A 48 -3.55 -33.34 -15.08
CA GLY A 48 -3.36 -31.91 -15.25
C GLY A 48 -2.07 -31.67 -16.02
N ARG A 49 -2.20 -31.18 -17.26
CA ARG A 49 -1.13 -30.40 -17.87
C ARG A 49 -1.01 -29.15 -17.00
N THR A 50 0.09 -29.04 -16.26
CA THR A 50 0.52 -27.75 -15.71
C THR A 50 0.61 -26.78 -16.88
N ALA A 51 -0.33 -25.84 -16.94
CA ALA A 51 -0.21 -24.71 -17.83
C ALA A 51 1.14 -24.04 -17.53
N PRO A 52 1.89 -23.58 -18.56
CA PRO A 52 3.07 -22.76 -18.31
C PRO A 52 2.64 -21.57 -17.45
N LEU A 53 3.31 -21.34 -16.32
CA LEU A 53 3.17 -20.10 -15.57
C LEU A 53 3.45 -18.96 -16.55
N ALA A 54 2.49 -18.06 -16.74
CA ALA A 54 2.59 -16.97 -17.70
C ALA A 54 3.85 -16.15 -17.41
N ALA A 55 4.57 -15.75 -18.47
CA ALA A 55 5.67 -14.80 -18.33
C ALA A 55 5.13 -13.48 -17.76
N SER A 56 5.90 -12.86 -16.86
CA SER A 56 5.61 -11.52 -16.33
C SER A 56 5.35 -10.55 -17.48
N GLY A 57 4.43 -9.59 -17.28
CA GLY A 57 4.10 -8.59 -18.30
C GLY A 57 5.33 -7.82 -18.81
N THR A 58 5.24 -7.28 -20.02
CA THR A 58 6.22 -6.29 -20.52
C THR A 58 5.75 -4.89 -20.15
N PHE A 59 6.67 -3.97 -19.89
CA PHE A 59 6.36 -2.62 -19.44
C PHE A 59 7.09 -1.57 -20.27
N ALA A 60 6.45 -0.42 -20.48
CA ALA A 60 7.12 0.83 -20.82
C ALA A 60 7.34 1.61 -19.54
N THR A 61 8.54 2.18 -19.35
CA THR A 61 8.94 2.92 -18.14
C THR A 61 9.44 4.32 -18.51
N GLY A 62 9.25 5.31 -17.65
CA GLY A 62 9.75 6.66 -17.85
C GLY A 62 9.70 7.53 -16.59
N GLN A 63 10.58 8.53 -16.53
CA GLN A 63 10.53 9.58 -15.52
C GLN A 63 9.52 10.65 -15.93
N LEU A 64 8.57 10.97 -15.06
CA LEU A 64 7.56 11.99 -15.32
C LEU A 64 8.17 13.41 -15.34
N GLN A 65 7.68 14.31 -16.18
CA GLN A 65 8.11 15.71 -16.20
C GLN A 65 7.32 16.56 -15.20
N ASP A 66 7.95 17.55 -14.57
CA ASP A 66 7.28 18.51 -13.68
C ASP A 66 7.42 19.98 -14.12
N ASN A 67 7.89 20.22 -15.35
CA ASN A 67 8.30 21.54 -15.81
C ASN A 67 7.15 22.37 -16.40
N THR A 68 6.14 21.73 -16.99
CA THR A 68 5.08 22.40 -17.75
C THR A 68 3.73 21.79 -17.44
N VAL A 69 2.91 22.56 -16.71
CA VAL A 69 1.51 22.20 -16.44
C VAL A 69 0.73 22.19 -17.75
N GLY A 70 -0.12 21.17 -17.96
CA GLY A 70 -0.96 21.12 -19.16
C GLY A 70 -0.29 20.55 -20.41
N ASN A 71 1.02 20.24 -20.35
CA ASN A 71 1.74 19.75 -21.53
C ASN A 71 1.36 18.31 -21.86
N SER A 72 0.34 18.16 -22.70
CA SER A 72 -0.17 16.89 -23.21
C SER A 72 0.29 16.66 -24.65
N GLY A 73 1.03 15.57 -24.87
CA GLY A 73 1.54 15.17 -26.18
C GLY A 73 2.20 13.80 -26.09
N SER A 74 2.08 12.99 -27.15
CA SER A 74 2.70 11.67 -27.19
C SER A 74 4.22 11.81 -27.04
N GLY A 75 4.77 11.31 -25.94
CA GLY A 75 6.21 11.38 -25.64
C GLY A 75 6.68 12.67 -24.96
N SER A 76 5.78 13.61 -24.62
CA SER A 76 6.15 14.86 -23.91
C SER A 76 5.89 14.83 -22.41
N GLY A 77 5.26 13.77 -21.88
CA GLY A 77 5.00 13.60 -20.45
C GLY A 77 6.21 13.11 -19.65
N CYS A 78 7.27 12.66 -20.33
CA CYS A 78 8.54 12.34 -19.67
C CYS A 78 9.49 13.53 -19.64
N GLY A 79 10.30 13.60 -18.59
CA GLY A 79 11.26 14.66 -18.36
C GLY A 79 11.97 14.45 -17.03
N THR A 80 12.28 15.54 -16.34
CA THR A 80 12.82 15.48 -14.98
C THR A 80 11.76 15.87 -13.97
N ASN A 81 11.86 15.32 -12.76
CA ASN A 81 11.20 15.78 -11.55
C ASN A 81 12.09 15.42 -10.34
N VAL A 82 11.73 15.93 -9.16
CA VAL A 82 12.44 15.68 -7.90
C VAL A 82 11.52 15.11 -6.81
N ALA A 83 10.33 14.65 -7.19
CA ALA A 83 9.36 14.11 -6.27
C ALA A 83 9.64 12.63 -5.95
N GLY A 84 9.20 12.17 -4.79
CA GLY A 84 9.26 10.77 -4.35
C GLY A 84 7.97 10.38 -3.62
N GLU A 85 7.87 9.15 -3.14
CA GLU A 85 6.67 8.65 -2.43
C GLU A 85 5.40 8.73 -3.29
N PRO A 86 5.29 7.98 -4.39
CA PRO A 86 4.13 8.11 -5.24
C PRO A 86 2.96 7.19 -4.85
N ALA A 87 1.75 7.72 -5.03
CA ALA A 87 0.51 6.97 -5.08
C ALA A 87 -0.08 6.96 -6.50
N ILE A 88 -0.82 5.93 -6.88
CA ILE A 88 -1.42 5.80 -8.22
C ILE A 88 -2.81 5.17 -8.15
N HIS A 89 -3.75 5.75 -8.90
CA HIS A 89 -5.06 5.12 -9.15
C HIS A 89 -5.54 5.31 -10.58
N VAL A 90 -6.39 4.39 -11.02
CA VAL A 90 -7.01 4.38 -12.34
C VAL A 90 -8.54 4.36 -12.21
N SER A 91 -9.21 5.33 -12.84
CA SER A 91 -10.67 5.46 -12.76
C SER A 91 -11.40 4.37 -13.58
N PRO A 92 -12.73 4.21 -13.39
CA PRO A 92 -13.57 3.35 -14.24
C PRO A 92 -13.59 3.73 -15.74
N THR A 93 -13.00 4.86 -16.12
CA THR A 93 -12.83 5.28 -17.53
C THR A 93 -11.36 5.31 -17.96
N ASN A 94 -10.48 4.59 -17.26
CA ASN A 94 -9.04 4.56 -17.51
C ASN A 94 -8.37 5.94 -17.39
N ASN A 95 -8.86 6.81 -16.50
CA ASN A 95 -8.12 8.02 -16.15
C ASN A 95 -7.07 7.63 -15.11
N VAL A 96 -5.80 7.77 -15.44
CA VAL A 96 -4.66 7.46 -14.57
C VAL A 96 -4.27 8.72 -13.81
N PHE A 97 -4.09 8.64 -12.50
CA PHE A 97 -3.59 9.73 -11.66
C PHE A 97 -2.42 9.24 -10.84
N VAL A 98 -1.38 10.06 -10.75
CA VAL A 98 -0.22 9.85 -9.88
C VAL A 98 -0.06 11.09 -9.02
N SER A 99 0.11 10.93 -7.71
CA SER A 99 0.61 11.97 -6.81
C SER A 99 1.99 11.60 -6.32
N SER A 100 2.83 12.58 -5.97
CA SER A 100 4.16 12.33 -5.39
C SER A 100 4.68 13.59 -4.70
N GLU A 101 5.43 13.44 -3.63
CA GLU A 101 5.82 14.55 -2.75
C GLU A 101 7.21 15.13 -3.04
N ARG A 102 7.39 16.44 -2.85
CA ARG A 102 8.71 17.11 -2.88
C ARG A 102 9.34 17.27 -1.50
N GLY A 103 8.88 16.47 -0.54
CA GLY A 103 9.23 16.60 0.87
C GLY A 103 8.47 17.72 1.57
N LEU A 104 8.46 17.64 2.90
CA LEU A 104 7.64 18.51 3.74
C LEU A 104 7.92 19.99 3.50
N GLY A 105 6.88 20.74 3.11
CA GLY A 105 6.95 22.14 2.72
C GLY A 105 7.17 22.38 1.21
N GLY A 106 7.45 21.32 0.45
CA GLY A 106 7.64 21.33 -1.00
C GLY A 106 6.36 21.08 -1.81
N GLY A 107 5.32 20.55 -1.16
CA GLY A 107 4.05 20.16 -1.75
C GLY A 107 4.08 18.86 -2.56
N THR A 108 2.90 18.51 -3.04
CA THR A 108 2.60 17.29 -3.80
C THR A 108 2.42 17.63 -5.25
N ASP A 109 3.21 16.99 -6.12
CA ASP A 109 3.03 17.01 -7.56
C ASP A 109 1.91 16.04 -7.97
N VAL A 110 1.12 16.40 -8.98
CA VAL A 110 0.09 15.53 -9.57
C VAL A 110 0.31 15.38 -11.07
N TRP A 111 0.15 14.15 -11.57
CA TRP A 111 0.10 13.83 -12.99
C TRP A 111 -1.19 13.13 -13.35
N ARG A 112 -1.63 13.28 -14.60
CA ARG A 112 -2.88 12.70 -15.09
C ARG A 112 -2.76 12.24 -16.54
N GLY A 113 -3.37 11.09 -16.85
CA GLY A 113 -3.68 10.66 -18.21
C GLY A 113 -5.17 10.37 -18.34
N LEU A 114 -5.84 10.87 -19.38
CA LEU A 114 -7.26 10.58 -19.61
C LEU A 114 -7.46 9.45 -20.61
N GLY A 115 -8.28 8.46 -20.23
CA GLY A 115 -8.56 7.29 -21.06
C GLY A 115 -7.29 6.64 -21.59
N GLN A 116 -6.29 6.45 -20.73
CA GLN A 116 -4.98 5.90 -21.07
C GLN A 116 -4.86 4.46 -20.58
N PRO A 117 -5.46 3.47 -21.27
CA PRO A 117 -5.25 2.07 -20.91
C PRO A 117 -3.80 1.64 -21.20
N GLY A 118 -3.41 0.52 -20.62
CA GLY A 118 -2.22 -0.23 -21.00
C GLY A 118 -2.32 -0.86 -22.39
N GLY A 119 -1.33 -1.70 -22.72
CA GLY A 119 -1.28 -2.50 -23.94
C GLY A 119 -0.20 -2.05 -24.92
N ALA A 120 -0.16 -2.66 -26.10
CA ALA A 120 0.99 -2.57 -27.02
C ALA A 120 1.38 -1.15 -27.45
N THR A 121 0.47 -0.18 -27.35
CA THR A 121 0.69 1.23 -27.69
C THR A 121 0.82 2.14 -26.46
N ALA A 122 0.73 1.59 -25.25
CA ALA A 122 0.86 2.36 -24.03
C ALA A 122 2.26 2.92 -23.87
N SER A 123 2.34 4.11 -23.28
CA SER A 123 3.59 4.83 -23.06
C SER A 123 3.62 5.42 -21.67
N ALA A 124 4.75 5.27 -20.98
CA ALA A 124 4.98 5.93 -19.70
C ALA A 124 5.06 7.46 -19.83
N CYS A 125 5.24 7.98 -21.04
CA CYS A 125 5.40 9.42 -21.30
C CYS A 125 4.10 10.11 -21.73
N ASN A 126 2.95 9.53 -21.40
CA ASN A 126 1.63 10.09 -21.76
C ASN A 126 0.92 10.79 -20.59
N LEU A 127 1.48 10.78 -19.38
CA LEU A 127 0.89 11.50 -18.26
C LEU A 127 1.28 12.98 -18.30
N GLU A 128 0.30 13.85 -18.12
CA GLU A 128 0.42 15.31 -18.10
C GLU A 128 0.62 15.80 -16.67
N TYR A 129 1.58 16.69 -16.45
CA TYR A 129 1.76 17.35 -15.16
C TYR A 129 0.63 18.35 -14.89
N ARG A 130 0.04 18.26 -13.70
CA ARG A 130 -1.11 19.06 -13.22
C ARG A 130 -0.73 20.11 -12.17
N GLY A 131 0.56 20.25 -11.89
CA GLY A 131 1.05 21.19 -10.88
C GLY A 131 0.99 20.61 -9.48
N GLN A 132 1.03 21.51 -8.51
CA GLN A 132 1.01 21.20 -7.10
C GLN A 132 -0.29 21.69 -6.46
N PRO A 133 -1.27 20.82 -6.17
CA PRO A 133 -2.55 21.27 -5.62
C PRO A 133 -2.44 21.99 -4.26
N ASN A 134 -1.35 21.73 -3.51
CA ASN A 134 -1.14 22.21 -2.14
C ASN A 134 0.13 23.07 -1.97
N ALA A 135 0.78 23.46 -3.06
CA ALA A 135 1.96 24.32 -3.06
C ALA A 135 2.00 25.20 -4.31
N SER A 136 2.85 26.22 -4.29
CA SER A 136 3.11 27.06 -5.45
C SER A 136 4.60 27.23 -5.63
N GLY A 137 5.13 26.72 -6.75
CA GLY A 137 6.56 26.82 -7.06
C GLY A 137 7.45 26.05 -6.09
N GLY A 138 6.99 24.89 -5.59
CA GLY A 138 7.71 24.08 -4.62
C GLY A 138 7.68 24.63 -3.18
N ILE A 139 6.72 25.51 -2.86
CA ILE A 139 6.55 26.07 -1.53
C ILE A 139 5.10 25.91 -1.09
N GLY A 140 4.89 25.15 -0.02
CA GLY A 140 3.58 24.86 0.58
C GLY A 140 3.70 24.49 2.06
N ALA A 141 2.57 24.17 2.69
CA ALA A 141 2.56 23.67 4.08
C ALA A 141 2.63 22.14 4.15
N SER A 142 2.24 21.48 3.06
CA SER A 142 2.18 20.03 2.90
C SER A 142 3.41 19.52 2.14
N GLY A 143 3.48 18.22 1.84
CA GLY A 143 4.65 17.63 1.20
C GLY A 143 5.22 16.39 1.88
N GLY A 144 4.65 15.96 3.02
CA GLY A 144 5.31 15.00 3.89
C GLY A 144 5.20 13.54 3.44
N ASP A 145 4.01 13.14 3.00
CA ASP A 145 3.57 11.82 2.51
C ASP A 145 2.29 12.09 1.69
N THR A 146 2.00 11.28 0.66
CA THR A 146 0.78 11.46 -0.16
C THR A 146 0.02 10.16 -0.37
N ASP A 147 -1.29 10.30 -0.50
CA ASP A 147 -2.14 9.30 -1.13
C ASP A 147 -3.20 10.01 -1.98
N LEU A 148 -3.83 9.30 -2.91
CA LEU A 148 -4.90 9.86 -3.73
C LEU A 148 -6.05 8.88 -3.87
N ALA A 149 -7.27 9.39 -4.05
CA ALA A 149 -8.43 8.57 -4.36
C ALA A 149 -9.22 9.16 -5.51
N ILE A 150 -9.89 8.30 -6.26
CA ILE A 150 -10.82 8.69 -7.31
C ILE A 150 -12.19 8.19 -6.89
N ALA A 151 -13.19 9.08 -6.96
CA ALA A 151 -14.58 8.71 -6.71
C ALA A 151 -15.00 7.52 -7.60
N GLY A 152 -15.71 6.55 -7.03
CA GLY A 152 -16.22 5.37 -7.77
C GLY A 152 -17.37 5.70 -8.74
N ALA A 153 -17.94 6.92 -8.67
CA ALA A 153 -18.97 7.39 -9.60
C ALA A 153 -18.72 8.85 -10.01
N THR A 154 -19.25 9.23 -11.18
CA THR A 154 -19.17 10.62 -11.65
C THR A 154 -20.10 11.53 -10.86
N ASN A 155 -19.64 12.75 -10.59
CA ASN A 155 -20.46 13.84 -10.06
C ASN A 155 -21.49 14.33 -11.10
N ALA A 156 -22.31 15.30 -10.72
CA ALA A 156 -23.35 15.87 -11.58
C ALA A 156 -22.83 16.51 -12.89
N GLY A 157 -21.54 16.85 -12.95
CA GLY A 157 -20.86 17.35 -14.15
C GLY A 157 -20.33 16.25 -15.08
N GLY A 158 -20.53 14.97 -14.75
CA GLY A 158 -20.03 13.84 -15.54
C GLY A 158 -18.53 13.58 -15.39
N ALA A 159 -17.89 14.15 -14.37
CA ALA A 159 -16.48 13.94 -14.04
C ALA A 159 -16.33 13.15 -12.74
N TYR A 160 -15.22 12.44 -12.59
CA TYR A 160 -14.86 11.86 -11.30
C TYR A 160 -14.26 12.93 -10.40
N ASN A 161 -14.67 12.92 -9.13
CA ASN A 161 -13.97 13.66 -8.12
C ASN A 161 -12.62 12.97 -7.82
N VAL A 162 -11.56 13.76 -7.68
CA VAL A 162 -10.22 13.28 -7.34
C VAL A 162 -9.78 13.95 -6.05
N TYR A 163 -9.30 13.17 -5.10
CA TYR A 163 -8.85 13.60 -3.80
C TYR A 163 -7.35 13.33 -3.69
N VAL A 164 -6.57 14.32 -3.26
CA VAL A 164 -5.13 14.18 -3.04
C VAL A 164 -4.88 14.54 -1.58
N ALA A 165 -4.64 13.53 -0.77
CA ALA A 165 -4.21 13.68 0.61
C ALA A 165 -2.70 13.96 0.63
N SER A 166 -2.29 14.89 1.48
CA SER A 166 -0.89 15.24 1.66
C SER A 166 -0.62 15.65 3.09
N LEU A 167 0.39 15.03 3.68
CA LEU A 167 0.81 15.30 5.04
C LEU A 167 1.39 16.71 5.15
N ASN A 168 1.02 17.40 6.21
CA ASN A 168 1.59 18.68 6.61
C ASN A 168 2.12 18.60 8.06
N LEU A 169 2.85 19.62 8.50
CA LEU A 169 3.51 19.64 9.82
C LEU A 169 2.59 19.44 11.03
N GLY A 170 1.28 19.63 10.87
CA GLY A 170 0.34 19.62 11.97
C GLY A 170 -0.99 18.93 11.71
N SER A 171 -1.20 18.30 10.55
CA SER A 171 -2.26 17.32 10.23
C SER A 171 -2.14 16.89 8.74
N VAL A 172 -3.26 16.58 8.08
CA VAL A 172 -3.37 16.23 6.65
C VAL A 172 -4.13 17.33 5.91
N ALA A 173 -3.68 17.69 4.70
CA ALA A 173 -4.43 18.51 3.77
C ALA A 173 -5.02 17.63 2.66
N VAL A 174 -6.27 17.88 2.25
CA VAL A 174 -6.89 17.17 1.12
C VAL A 174 -7.27 18.17 0.04
N ALA A 175 -6.56 18.10 -1.08
CA ALA A 175 -6.91 18.80 -2.30
C ALA A 175 -7.93 18.00 -3.10
N THR A 176 -8.83 18.71 -3.77
CA THR A 176 -10.02 18.11 -4.39
C THR A 176 -10.19 18.65 -5.80
N SER A 177 -10.50 17.78 -6.74
CA SER A 177 -10.89 18.17 -8.08
C SER A 177 -12.26 17.62 -8.41
N ALA A 178 -13.11 18.43 -9.03
CA ALA A 178 -14.42 18.03 -9.52
C ALA A 178 -14.49 17.91 -11.05
N ASP A 179 -13.37 18.04 -11.74
CA ASP A 179 -13.27 18.09 -13.21
C ASP A 179 -12.21 17.11 -13.74
N ASN A 180 -12.20 15.91 -13.15
CA ASN A 180 -11.25 14.83 -13.41
C ASN A 180 -9.79 15.26 -13.14
N GLY A 181 -9.51 16.10 -12.16
CA GLY A 181 -8.15 16.62 -11.91
C GLY A 181 -7.68 17.64 -12.93
N SER A 182 -8.60 18.41 -13.53
CA SER A 182 -8.20 19.53 -14.37
C SER A 182 -7.81 20.74 -13.53
N THR A 183 -8.61 21.03 -12.52
CA THR A 183 -8.33 22.04 -11.52
C THR A 183 -8.50 21.42 -10.14
N PHE A 184 -7.69 21.88 -9.20
CA PHE A 184 -7.80 21.48 -7.80
C PHE A 184 -8.23 22.69 -6.96
N SER A 185 -9.21 22.45 -6.10
CA SER A 185 -9.63 23.33 -5.03
C SER A 185 -9.28 22.71 -3.69
N ASN A 186 -9.20 23.56 -2.67
CA ASN A 186 -8.99 23.18 -1.27
C ASN A 186 -7.54 22.79 -0.91
N VAL A 187 -7.01 23.45 0.13
CA VAL A 187 -5.83 23.04 0.93
C VAL A 187 -6.03 23.36 2.44
N PRO A 188 -7.23 23.23 3.06
CA PRO A 188 -7.33 23.39 4.49
C PRO A 188 -6.72 22.17 5.16
N VAL A 189 -5.88 22.44 6.15
CA VAL A 189 -5.48 21.47 7.17
C VAL A 189 -6.77 20.92 7.78
N GLN A 190 -6.94 19.60 7.81
CA GLN A 190 -8.07 19.02 8.51
C GLN A 190 -7.89 19.30 10.02
N VAL A 191 -8.91 19.91 10.63
CA VAL A 191 -8.83 20.39 12.01
C VAL A 191 -8.98 19.21 12.96
N GLY A 192 -8.08 19.09 13.94
CA GLY A 192 -8.33 18.27 15.13
C GLY A 192 -7.14 17.50 15.69
N VAL A 193 -6.00 17.46 15.01
CA VAL A 193 -5.00 16.41 15.30
C VAL A 193 -3.60 16.93 15.04
N PRO A 194 -2.77 17.18 16.07
CA PRO A 194 -1.36 17.49 15.86
C PRO A 194 -0.54 16.21 15.73
N VAL A 195 0.38 16.18 14.74
CA VAL A 195 1.41 15.14 14.55
C VAL A 195 0.87 13.84 13.92
N ASP A 196 0.40 13.96 12.67
CA ASP A 196 -0.07 12.84 11.84
C ASP A 196 1.09 12.25 11.02
N ASP A 197 0.99 10.98 10.62
CA ASP A 197 1.88 10.29 9.68
C ASP A 197 1.04 9.42 8.74
N ARG A 198 1.44 9.28 7.47
CA ARG A 198 0.84 8.36 6.48
C ARG A 198 -0.68 8.54 6.27
N PRO A 199 -1.09 9.60 5.55
CA PRO A 199 -2.49 9.79 5.21
C PRO A 199 -2.93 8.85 4.08
N TRP A 200 -3.85 7.92 4.34
CA TRP A 200 -4.48 7.09 3.30
C TRP A 200 -5.91 7.53 3.03
N ILE A 201 -6.32 7.56 1.78
CA ILE A 201 -7.63 8.03 1.36
C ILE A 201 -8.32 7.05 0.42
N ALA A 202 -9.61 6.81 0.64
CA ALA A 202 -10.44 5.99 -0.23
C ALA A 202 -11.79 6.67 -0.46
N ALA A 203 -12.33 6.60 -1.68
CA ALA A 203 -13.56 7.28 -2.05
C ALA A 203 -14.69 6.30 -2.37
N TYR A 204 -15.93 6.66 -2.04
CA TYR A 204 -17.12 5.85 -2.34
C TYR A 204 -18.19 6.69 -3.05
N GLY A 205 -18.78 6.12 -4.10
CA GLY A 205 -19.75 6.82 -4.93
C GLY A 205 -19.15 8.09 -5.52
N ALA A 206 -19.96 9.15 -5.65
CA ALA A 206 -19.51 10.41 -6.22
C ALA A 206 -18.95 11.40 -5.18
N HIS A 207 -19.38 11.31 -3.92
CA HIS A 207 -19.27 12.44 -2.96
C HIS A 207 -18.59 12.08 -1.63
N SER A 208 -18.41 10.79 -1.35
CA SER A 208 -17.94 10.33 -0.03
C SER A 208 -16.49 9.89 -0.11
N SER A 209 -15.75 10.16 0.96
CA SER A 209 -14.39 9.65 1.14
C SER A 209 -14.08 9.46 2.61
N LEU A 210 -13.24 8.46 2.87
CA LEU A 210 -12.60 8.21 4.14
C LEU A 210 -11.13 8.61 4.04
N LEU A 211 -10.63 9.25 5.08
CA LEU A 211 -9.23 9.55 5.28
C LEU A 211 -8.80 8.84 6.56
N SER A 212 -7.68 8.14 6.54
CA SER A 212 -7.03 7.57 7.71
C SER A 212 -5.65 8.17 7.89
N TYR A 213 -5.16 8.21 9.12
CA TYR A 213 -3.76 8.55 9.42
C TYR A 213 -3.32 7.86 10.72
N HIS A 214 -2.00 7.75 10.88
CA HIS A 214 -1.37 7.29 12.11
C HIS A 214 -1.13 8.48 13.05
N ASP A 215 -1.72 8.44 14.25
CA ASP A 215 -1.44 9.43 15.29
C ASP A 215 -0.12 9.07 15.97
N ILE A 216 0.93 9.86 15.73
CA ILE A 216 2.27 9.57 16.26
C ILE A 216 2.30 9.66 17.81
N ALA A 217 1.44 10.47 18.42
CA ALA A 217 1.46 10.67 19.86
C ALA A 217 0.88 9.48 20.63
N THR A 218 -0.07 8.76 20.04
CA THR A 218 -0.83 7.68 20.69
C THR A 218 -0.70 6.32 20.00
N GLY A 219 -0.21 6.30 18.75
CA GLY A 219 -0.10 5.13 17.88
C GLY A 219 -1.43 4.60 17.38
N ASN A 220 -2.54 5.32 17.58
CA ASN A 220 -3.85 4.91 17.07
C ASN A 220 -3.99 5.21 15.57
N ILE A 221 -4.95 4.55 14.91
CA ILE A 221 -5.31 4.85 13.52
C ILE A 221 -6.69 5.49 13.52
N ASP A 222 -6.73 6.78 13.23
CA ASP A 222 -7.96 7.55 13.18
C ASP A 222 -8.62 7.48 11.81
N ILE A 223 -9.95 7.61 11.79
CA ILE A 223 -10.75 7.62 10.57
C ILE A 223 -11.59 8.88 10.52
N LEU A 224 -11.35 9.65 9.48
CA LEU A 224 -12.07 10.85 9.13
C LEU A 224 -12.98 10.55 7.94
N ARG A 225 -14.17 11.15 7.94
CA ARG A 225 -15.15 10.98 6.86
C ARG A 225 -15.62 12.34 6.36
N THR A 226 -15.87 12.42 5.06
CA THR A 226 -16.73 13.44 4.45
C THR A 226 -17.70 12.80 3.45
N ASP A 227 -18.83 13.44 3.26
CA ASP A 227 -19.84 13.14 2.23
C ASP A 227 -20.13 14.39 1.37
N SER A 228 -19.17 15.32 1.31
CA SER A 228 -19.32 16.64 0.69
C SER A 228 -18.12 16.96 -0.21
N ASP A 229 -17.82 16.07 -1.15
CA ASP A 229 -16.80 16.29 -2.19
C ASP A 229 -15.40 16.64 -1.62
N GLY A 230 -15.02 16.00 -0.51
CA GLY A 230 -13.70 16.22 0.10
C GLY A 230 -13.63 17.45 1.01
N VAL A 231 -14.77 18.09 1.30
CA VAL A 231 -14.85 19.26 2.20
C VAL A 231 -15.25 18.84 3.61
N GLY A 232 -14.56 19.39 4.61
CA GLY A 232 -14.96 19.31 6.03
C GLY A 232 -14.88 17.89 6.58
N TYR A 233 -13.73 17.23 6.47
CA TYR A 233 -13.54 15.94 7.10
C TYR A 233 -13.76 16.04 8.62
N VAL A 234 -14.45 15.05 9.16
CA VAL A 234 -14.72 14.93 10.59
C VAL A 234 -14.19 13.59 11.07
N GLN A 235 -13.40 13.60 12.15
CA GLN A 235 -12.98 12.38 12.82
C GLN A 235 -14.23 11.66 13.34
N THR A 236 -14.50 10.51 12.74
CA THR A 236 -15.75 9.77 12.89
C THR A 236 -15.57 8.53 13.74
N SER A 237 -14.38 7.91 13.68
CA SER A 237 -14.05 6.71 14.42
C SER A 237 -12.54 6.49 14.48
N GLN A 238 -12.11 5.37 15.04
CA GLN A 238 -10.73 4.88 15.02
C GLN A 238 -10.76 3.43 14.54
N ALA A 239 -9.90 3.07 13.59
CA ALA A 239 -9.73 1.69 13.15
C ALA A 239 -9.09 0.86 14.25
N ILE A 240 -8.04 1.40 14.88
CA ILE A 240 -7.53 0.92 16.18
C ILE A 240 -7.54 2.10 17.16
N PRO A 241 -8.17 1.98 18.35
CA PRO A 241 -8.15 3.04 19.35
C PRO A 241 -6.84 3.04 20.15
N ALA A 242 -6.47 4.18 20.75
CA ALA A 242 -5.27 4.31 21.59
C ALA A 242 -5.22 3.37 22.82
N THR A 243 -6.37 2.79 23.18
CA THR A 243 -6.48 1.81 24.27
C THR A 243 -6.26 0.37 23.83
N ASP A 244 -6.22 0.10 22.52
CA ASP A 244 -5.87 -1.21 21.99
C ASP A 244 -4.36 -1.42 22.10
N PHE A 245 -3.93 -2.62 22.51
CA PHE A 245 -2.50 -2.92 22.64
C PHE A 245 -1.76 -2.83 21.29
N LYS A 246 -2.46 -2.96 20.16
CA LYS A 246 -1.88 -2.79 18.82
C LYS A 246 -1.43 -1.35 18.54
N ALA A 247 -2.02 -0.36 19.23
CA ALA A 247 -1.56 1.03 19.16
C ALA A 247 -0.14 1.21 19.75
N SER A 248 0.33 0.29 20.60
CA SER A 248 1.66 0.42 21.21
C SER A 248 2.83 0.31 20.23
N ASN A 249 2.64 -0.44 19.13
CA ASN A 249 3.59 -0.55 18.03
C ASN A 249 2.88 -1.16 16.82
N ASN A 250 2.58 -0.36 15.80
CA ASN A 250 2.03 -0.85 14.55
C ASN A 250 2.68 -0.14 13.37
N GLN A 251 2.62 -0.81 12.22
CA GLN A 251 2.84 -0.18 10.93
C GLN A 251 1.50 -0.11 10.20
N HIS A 252 1.03 1.12 10.00
CA HIS A 252 -0.21 1.46 9.31
C HIS A 252 0.00 1.34 7.80
N GLY A 253 -0.93 0.67 7.11
CA GLY A 253 -0.98 0.55 5.65
C GLY A 253 -2.20 1.21 5.02
N ASN A 254 -2.47 0.91 3.76
CA ASN A 254 -3.50 1.58 2.98
C ASN A 254 -4.95 1.35 3.48
N LEU A 255 -5.85 2.21 2.99
CA LEU A 255 -7.29 2.14 3.19
C LEU A 255 -7.98 1.75 1.87
N ALA A 256 -8.84 0.75 1.89
CA ALA A 256 -9.60 0.29 0.74
C ALA A 256 -11.12 0.31 1.01
N ILE A 257 -11.92 0.50 -0.04
CA ILE A 257 -13.39 0.45 0.02
C ILE A 257 -13.90 -0.52 -1.05
N ASP A 258 -14.88 -1.37 -0.70
CA ASP A 258 -15.60 -2.15 -1.70
C ASP A 258 -16.67 -1.29 -2.39
N HIS A 259 -16.49 -1.04 -3.68
CA HIS A 259 -17.39 -0.20 -4.48
C HIS A 259 -18.60 -0.96 -5.02
N ARG A 260 -18.57 -2.29 -5.00
CA ARG A 260 -19.53 -3.14 -5.71
C ARG A 260 -20.39 -3.98 -4.79
N ASN A 261 -19.85 -4.48 -3.68
CA ASN A 261 -20.51 -5.45 -2.82
C ASN A 261 -20.93 -4.82 -1.50
N THR A 262 -22.02 -4.07 -1.52
CA THR A 262 -22.60 -3.49 -0.29
C THR A 262 -23.54 -4.43 0.46
N ALA A 263 -23.63 -5.70 0.06
CA ALA A 263 -24.42 -6.70 0.77
C ALA A 263 -23.86 -6.89 2.19
N GLY A 264 -24.75 -6.97 3.19
CA GLY A 264 -24.36 -7.12 4.60
C GLY A 264 -23.90 -5.82 5.28
N THR A 265 -23.93 -4.69 4.57
CA THR A 265 -23.74 -3.37 5.18
C THR A 265 -24.89 -3.04 6.13
N VAL A 266 -24.59 -2.27 7.18
CA VAL A 266 -25.55 -1.89 8.22
C VAL A 266 -25.69 -0.38 8.32
N ALA A 267 -26.85 0.09 8.79
CA ALA A 267 -27.08 1.51 8.99
C ALA A 267 -26.11 2.08 10.04
N ASN A 268 -25.48 3.21 9.75
CA ASN A 268 -24.64 3.95 10.69
C ASN A 268 -25.43 5.01 11.48
N SER A 269 -24.80 5.49 12.55
CA SER A 269 -25.31 6.58 13.39
C SER A 269 -25.44 7.92 12.67
N GLY A 270 -24.70 8.13 11.57
CA GLY A 270 -24.76 9.34 10.75
C GLY A 270 -25.91 9.39 9.75
N GLY A 271 -26.65 8.29 9.57
CA GLY A 271 -27.70 8.17 8.54
C GLY A 271 -27.16 8.30 7.11
N LYS A 272 -25.88 8.01 6.90
CA LYS A 272 -25.19 8.10 5.60
C LYS A 272 -25.17 6.76 4.88
N THR A 273 -24.84 6.76 3.59
CA THR A 273 -24.67 5.52 2.82
C THR A 273 -23.62 4.63 3.46
N PRO A 274 -23.96 3.38 3.81
CA PRO A 274 -22.99 2.43 4.34
C PRO A 274 -22.29 1.71 3.18
N PHE A 275 -21.06 1.29 3.44
CA PHE A 275 -20.21 0.52 2.52
C PHE A 275 -19.20 -0.26 3.36
N TRP A 276 -18.57 -1.25 2.75
CA TRP A 276 -17.44 -1.93 3.37
C TRP A 276 -16.16 -1.12 3.19
N ALA A 277 -15.39 -0.99 4.26
CA ALA A 277 -14.08 -0.36 4.25
C ALA A 277 -13.09 -1.22 5.04
N PHE A 278 -11.82 -1.17 4.63
CA PHE A 278 -10.78 -2.05 5.12
C PHE A 278 -9.50 -1.27 5.33
N GLN A 279 -8.93 -1.38 6.53
CA GLN A 279 -7.69 -0.72 6.92
C GLN A 279 -6.64 -1.79 7.23
N SER A 280 -5.58 -1.83 6.43
CA SER A 280 -4.46 -2.76 6.64
C SER A 280 -3.48 -2.23 7.67
N PHE A 281 -2.91 -3.12 8.48
CA PHE A 281 -1.80 -2.82 9.39
C PHE A 281 -1.09 -4.09 9.87
N VAL A 282 0.10 -3.94 10.45
CA VAL A 282 0.79 -5.01 11.20
C VAL A 282 1.06 -4.54 12.62
N ALA A 283 1.00 -5.45 13.59
CA ALA A 283 1.15 -5.15 15.01
C ALA A 283 1.60 -6.39 15.79
N PRO A 284 1.85 -6.29 17.12
CA PRO A 284 2.01 -7.44 17.99
C PRO A 284 0.84 -8.42 17.88
N SER A 285 1.18 -9.72 17.87
CA SER A 285 0.22 -10.83 17.95
C SER A 285 -0.47 -10.96 19.31
N THR A 286 0.11 -10.38 20.36
CA THR A 286 -0.42 -10.48 21.73
C THR A 286 -0.21 -9.18 22.49
N SER A 287 -1.03 -8.95 23.52
CA SER A 287 -0.97 -7.76 24.37
C SER A 287 0.31 -7.63 25.21
N SER A 288 1.08 -8.71 25.36
CA SER A 288 2.39 -8.70 26.01
C SER A 288 3.56 -8.58 25.03
N GLY A 289 3.30 -8.65 23.72
CA GLY A 289 4.31 -8.55 22.68
C GLY A 289 4.56 -7.11 22.25
N SER A 290 5.71 -6.89 21.62
CA SER A 290 6.10 -5.57 21.08
C SER A 290 6.61 -5.64 19.64
N ALA A 291 6.73 -6.83 19.04
CA ALA A 291 7.18 -6.99 17.65
C ALA A 291 5.99 -6.93 16.70
N GLN A 292 6.12 -6.24 15.57
CA GLN A 292 5.10 -6.22 14.51
C GLN A 292 5.12 -7.56 13.76
N ASN A 293 4.55 -8.60 14.36
CA ASN A 293 4.72 -10.00 13.95
C ASN A 293 3.43 -10.69 13.50
N GLU A 294 2.36 -9.92 13.33
CA GLU A 294 1.09 -10.36 12.78
C GLU A 294 0.46 -9.25 11.93
N ALA A 295 -0.07 -9.62 10.77
CA ALA A 295 -0.87 -8.76 9.92
C ALA A 295 -2.34 -8.79 10.35
N TYR A 296 -2.99 -7.63 10.24
CA TYR A 296 -4.37 -7.42 10.64
C TYR A 296 -5.11 -6.59 9.58
N LEU A 297 -6.42 -6.81 9.53
CA LEU A 297 -7.35 -5.99 8.79
C LEU A 297 -8.42 -5.44 9.73
N ALA A 298 -8.49 -4.13 9.94
CA ALA A 298 -9.68 -3.56 10.56
C ALA A 298 -10.77 -3.45 9.50
N VAL A 299 -11.98 -3.93 9.83
CA VAL A 299 -13.10 -4.02 8.88
C VAL A 299 -14.27 -3.20 9.38
N SER A 300 -14.81 -2.35 8.51
CA SER A 300 -16.06 -1.63 8.71
C SER A 300 -17.11 -2.07 7.70
N ASN A 301 -18.37 -2.18 8.13
CA ASN A 301 -19.52 -2.49 7.27
C ASN A 301 -20.62 -1.41 7.34
N ASP A 302 -20.34 -0.29 7.99
CA ASP A 302 -21.27 0.82 8.18
C ASP A 302 -20.78 2.12 7.55
N GLY A 303 -19.73 2.03 6.71
CA GLY A 303 -19.11 3.17 6.05
C GLY A 303 -18.09 3.91 6.93
N GLY A 304 -17.35 3.19 7.78
CA GLY A 304 -16.26 3.73 8.58
C GLY A 304 -16.68 4.33 9.93
N TYR A 305 -17.87 4.01 10.45
CA TYR A 305 -18.33 4.47 11.77
C TYR A 305 -17.93 3.51 12.89
N THR A 306 -17.88 2.21 12.59
CA THR A 306 -17.38 1.18 13.50
C THR A 306 -16.42 0.25 12.77
N TRP A 307 -15.45 -0.28 13.53
CA TRP A 307 -14.37 -1.12 13.02
C TRP A 307 -14.17 -2.34 13.91
N ALA A 308 -13.82 -3.46 13.30
CA ALA A 308 -13.45 -4.68 13.99
C ALA A 308 -12.18 -5.28 13.38
N ASP A 309 -11.18 -5.50 14.23
CA ASP A 309 -9.92 -6.12 13.83
C ASP A 309 -10.10 -7.59 13.48
N ARG A 310 -9.50 -7.99 12.36
CA ARG A 310 -9.42 -9.36 11.86
C ARG A 310 -7.96 -9.75 11.71
N ALA A 311 -7.53 -10.72 12.51
CA ALA A 311 -6.17 -11.22 12.46
C ALA A 311 -5.94 -12.12 11.24
N VAL A 312 -4.84 -11.89 10.53
CA VAL A 312 -4.33 -12.81 9.51
C VAL A 312 -3.43 -13.82 10.22
N ALA A 313 -4.02 -14.75 10.98
CA ALA A 313 -3.27 -15.60 11.91
C ALA A 313 -2.12 -16.40 11.27
N CYS A 314 -2.26 -16.75 9.98
CA CYS A 314 -1.21 -17.44 9.23
C CYS A 314 0.03 -16.57 8.93
N SER A 315 -0.05 -15.23 9.05
CA SER A 315 1.10 -14.32 8.89
C SER A 315 2.16 -14.51 9.99
N THR A 316 1.76 -15.04 11.15
CA THR A 316 2.66 -15.32 12.27
C THR A 316 3.67 -16.43 11.97
N SER A 317 3.56 -17.15 10.85
CA SER A 317 4.49 -18.22 10.49
C SER A 317 5.88 -17.71 10.06
N SER A 318 6.06 -16.42 9.78
CA SER A 318 7.38 -15.87 9.44
C SER A 318 8.38 -16.07 10.61
N SER A 319 9.60 -16.46 10.26
CA SER A 319 10.70 -16.60 11.20
C SER A 319 11.32 -15.28 11.63
N GLN A 320 11.21 -14.25 10.79
CA GLN A 320 11.75 -12.90 11.03
C GLN A 320 10.98 -12.17 12.14
N LYS A 321 9.68 -12.46 12.30
CA LYS A 321 8.79 -11.82 13.29
C LYS A 321 8.78 -10.28 13.20
N SER A 322 9.03 -9.76 12.00
CA SER A 322 8.98 -8.35 11.65
C SER A 322 8.28 -8.26 10.32
N LEU A 323 7.07 -7.70 10.26
CA LEU A 323 6.22 -7.66 9.06
C LEU A 323 6.00 -6.24 8.53
N GLY A 324 6.58 -5.23 9.20
CA GLY A 324 6.37 -3.81 8.91
C GLY A 324 7.36 -3.22 7.93
N HIS A 325 7.75 -3.97 6.90
CA HIS A 325 8.78 -3.56 5.93
C HIS A 325 8.17 -2.77 4.75
N GLN A 326 7.43 -1.71 5.15
CA GLN A 326 6.59 -0.73 4.42
C GLN A 326 5.71 -1.30 3.30
N PHE A 327 4.51 -0.80 3.06
CA PHE A 327 3.50 -0.99 4.09
C PHE A 327 2.82 -2.34 3.87
N PRO A 328 2.14 -2.91 4.88
CA PRO A 328 1.09 -3.87 4.57
C PRO A 328 0.08 -3.19 3.63
N ASP A 329 -0.43 -3.97 2.69
CA ASP A 329 -1.37 -3.48 1.67
C ASP A 329 -2.62 -4.37 1.65
N VAL A 330 -3.77 -3.80 1.35
CA VAL A 330 -5.03 -4.50 1.09
C VAL A 330 -5.69 -4.01 -0.19
N SER A 331 -6.21 -4.95 -0.97
CA SER A 331 -7.07 -4.68 -2.12
C SER A 331 -8.29 -5.61 -2.08
N VAL A 332 -9.40 -5.14 -2.65
CA VAL A 332 -10.65 -5.89 -2.75
C VAL A 332 -10.98 -6.11 -4.23
N ASP A 333 -11.30 -7.34 -4.60
CA ASP A 333 -11.71 -7.66 -5.97
C ASP A 333 -13.20 -7.33 -6.21
N PRO A 334 -13.66 -7.27 -7.48
CA PRO A 334 -15.07 -7.00 -7.79
C PRO A 334 -16.09 -7.97 -7.19
N SER A 335 -15.68 -9.15 -6.72
CA SER A 335 -16.53 -10.15 -6.07
C SER A 335 -16.51 -10.04 -4.54
N GLY A 336 -15.75 -9.10 -3.98
CA GLY A 336 -15.61 -8.87 -2.54
C GLY A 336 -14.55 -9.73 -1.86
N ASN A 337 -13.70 -10.45 -2.62
CA ASN A 337 -12.56 -11.13 -2.00
C ASN A 337 -11.46 -10.12 -1.68
N LEU A 338 -10.91 -10.24 -0.49
CA LEU A 338 -9.82 -9.41 0.00
C LEU A 338 -8.50 -10.10 -0.26
N TRP A 339 -7.53 -9.30 -0.68
CA TRP A 339 -6.13 -9.68 -0.81
C TRP A 339 -5.30 -8.76 0.05
N MET A 340 -4.36 -9.32 0.81
CA MET A 340 -3.39 -8.56 1.59
C MET A 340 -1.97 -8.94 1.21
N ALA A 341 -1.04 -7.99 1.31
CA ALA A 341 0.40 -8.22 1.17
C ALA A 341 1.17 -7.65 2.37
N TRP A 342 2.33 -8.26 2.67
CA TRP A 342 3.30 -7.75 3.64
C TRP A 342 4.69 -8.32 3.34
N SER A 343 5.73 -7.69 3.89
CA SER A 343 7.12 -8.15 3.76
C SER A 343 7.71 -8.47 5.13
N ASP A 344 8.59 -9.48 5.19
CA ASP A 344 9.39 -9.81 6.37
C ASP A 344 10.86 -9.39 6.30
N ASP A 345 11.15 -8.32 5.56
CA ASP A 345 12.49 -7.83 5.16
C ASP A 345 13.21 -8.74 4.18
N THR A 346 12.76 -9.97 3.96
CA THR A 346 13.40 -10.91 3.04
C THR A 346 12.43 -11.34 1.95
N ASN A 347 11.23 -11.69 2.36
CA ASN A 347 10.21 -12.25 1.50
C ASN A 347 8.95 -11.40 1.54
N VAL A 348 8.29 -11.33 0.38
CA VAL A 348 6.94 -10.80 0.25
C VAL A 348 5.95 -11.96 0.33
N PHE A 349 4.90 -11.79 1.13
CA PHE A 349 3.80 -12.74 1.30
C PHE A 349 2.48 -12.08 0.94
N THR A 350 1.48 -12.92 0.71
CA THR A 350 0.10 -12.48 0.50
C THR A 350 -0.88 -13.38 1.26
N ALA A 351 -2.10 -12.90 1.47
CA ALA A 351 -3.22 -13.72 1.91
C ALA A 351 -4.50 -13.34 1.18
N VAL A 352 -5.41 -14.30 1.06
CA VAL A 352 -6.75 -14.09 0.49
C VAL A 352 -7.84 -14.47 1.49
N SER A 353 -8.92 -13.69 1.50
CA SER A 353 -10.14 -13.94 2.26
C SER A 353 -11.37 -13.72 1.37
N GLY A 354 -12.33 -14.65 1.41
CA GLY A 354 -13.64 -14.51 0.74
C GLY A 354 -14.79 -14.19 1.69
N ASP A 355 -14.48 -13.84 2.94
CA ASP A 355 -15.46 -13.67 4.03
C ASP A 355 -15.19 -12.40 4.86
N HIS A 356 -14.76 -11.33 4.18
CA HIS A 356 -14.47 -10.02 4.78
C HIS A 356 -13.45 -10.11 5.94
N GLY A 357 -12.43 -10.95 5.77
CA GLY A 357 -11.33 -11.14 6.70
C GLY A 357 -11.62 -12.07 7.88
N ALA A 358 -12.78 -12.75 7.92
CA ALA A 358 -13.07 -13.68 9.01
C ALA A 358 -12.16 -14.92 8.99
N SER A 359 -11.73 -15.35 7.81
CA SER A 359 -10.71 -16.38 7.60
C SER A 359 -9.77 -16.03 6.45
N TRP A 360 -8.54 -16.53 6.53
CA TRP A 360 -7.47 -16.21 5.60
C TRP A 360 -6.73 -17.46 5.15
N THR A 361 -6.32 -17.47 3.88
CA THR A 361 -5.34 -18.42 3.35
C THR A 361 -4.09 -17.65 2.93
N CYS A 362 -2.97 -17.86 3.63
CA CYS A 362 -1.70 -17.24 3.29
C CYS A 362 -0.97 -17.99 2.17
N SER A 363 -0.19 -17.24 1.38
CA SER A 363 0.77 -17.77 0.43
C SER A 363 2.04 -18.25 1.13
N GLY A 364 2.89 -18.97 0.38
CA GLY A 364 4.33 -18.96 0.66
C GLY A 364 4.98 -17.65 0.20
N PRO A 365 6.32 -17.52 0.26
CA PRO A 365 7.03 -16.40 -0.35
C PRO A 365 6.66 -16.25 -1.83
N VAL A 366 6.17 -15.06 -2.21
CA VAL A 366 5.89 -14.70 -3.61
C VAL A 366 7.17 -14.23 -4.31
N SER A 367 8.04 -13.54 -3.57
CA SER A 367 9.34 -13.01 -4.01
C SER A 367 10.41 -14.12 -4.15
N THR A 368 10.11 -15.13 -4.95
CA THR A 368 10.88 -16.40 -5.07
C THR A 368 12.26 -16.29 -5.71
N ASN A 369 12.57 -15.17 -6.38
CA ASN A 369 13.80 -14.96 -7.15
C ASN A 369 14.63 -13.77 -6.66
N THR A 370 14.32 -13.23 -5.48
CA THR A 370 15.07 -12.16 -4.82
C THR A 370 15.64 -12.67 -3.49
N ALA A 371 16.81 -12.17 -3.12
CA ALA A 371 17.40 -12.40 -1.80
C ALA A 371 16.83 -11.46 -0.73
N GLN A 372 16.23 -10.34 -1.15
CA GLN A 372 15.55 -9.38 -0.29
C GLN A 372 14.38 -8.76 -1.06
N GLY A 373 13.23 -8.56 -0.40
CA GLY A 373 12.04 -7.95 -0.98
C GLY A 373 11.25 -7.18 0.07
N VAL A 374 10.92 -5.92 -0.21
CA VAL A 374 10.24 -4.98 0.68
C VAL A 374 9.21 -4.16 -0.11
N PHE A 375 8.35 -3.41 0.57
CA PHE A 375 7.43 -2.45 -0.07
C PHE A 375 6.40 -3.13 -0.99
N PRO A 376 5.68 -4.17 -0.54
CA PRO A 376 4.74 -4.83 -1.41
C PRO A 376 3.45 -4.02 -1.56
N TRP A 377 2.94 -3.94 -2.78
CA TRP A 377 1.64 -3.36 -3.12
C TRP A 377 0.93 -4.25 -4.13
N LEU A 378 -0.37 -4.48 -3.95
CA LEU A 378 -1.17 -5.30 -4.84
C LEU A 378 -2.48 -4.66 -5.26
N VAL A 379 -3.01 -5.14 -6.37
CA VAL A 379 -4.33 -4.78 -6.87
C VAL A 379 -5.07 -6.04 -7.27
N ALA A 380 -6.24 -6.23 -6.66
CA ALA A 380 -7.11 -7.37 -6.90
C ALA A 380 -8.17 -7.02 -7.94
N THR A 381 -8.39 -7.92 -8.89
CA THR A 381 -9.25 -7.71 -10.06
C THR A 381 -10.11 -8.94 -10.33
N SER A 382 -11.07 -8.81 -11.23
CA SER A 382 -12.02 -9.89 -11.55
C SER A 382 -11.42 -11.18 -12.12
N GLY A 383 -10.17 -11.16 -12.61
CA GLY A 383 -9.50 -12.30 -13.23
C GLY A 383 -8.10 -12.57 -12.67
N GLY A 384 -7.69 -11.89 -11.60
CA GLY A 384 -6.41 -12.14 -10.94
C GLY A 384 -5.96 -11.02 -10.02
N VAL A 385 -4.70 -11.12 -9.59
CA VAL A 385 -4.06 -10.13 -8.73
C VAL A 385 -2.69 -9.81 -9.28
N ASP A 386 -2.38 -8.53 -9.38
CA ASP A 386 -1.04 -8.04 -9.68
C ASP A 386 -0.39 -7.55 -8.40
N LEU A 387 0.89 -7.89 -8.21
CA LEU A 387 1.70 -7.53 -7.05
C LEU A 387 3.00 -6.92 -7.54
N VAL A 388 3.41 -5.84 -6.90
CA VAL A 388 4.72 -5.24 -7.09
C VAL A 388 5.46 -5.15 -5.75
N TYR A 389 6.79 -5.11 -5.82
CA TYR A 389 7.65 -4.87 -4.65
C TYR A 389 9.02 -4.36 -5.09
N TYR A 390 9.77 -3.73 -4.18
CA TYR A 390 11.20 -3.49 -4.40
C TYR A 390 11.98 -4.74 -4.03
N GLY A 391 12.78 -5.23 -4.96
CA GLY A 391 13.53 -6.48 -4.79
C GLY A 391 15.00 -6.37 -5.16
N SER A 392 15.82 -7.15 -4.47
CA SER A 392 17.23 -7.35 -4.81
C SER A 392 17.58 -8.82 -4.94
N THR A 393 18.34 -9.19 -5.97
CA THR A 393 18.84 -10.56 -6.15
C THR A 393 20.07 -10.88 -5.29
N THR A 394 20.64 -9.87 -4.63
CA THR A 394 21.84 -10.01 -3.80
C THR A 394 21.50 -9.79 -2.33
N ALA A 395 22.25 -10.43 -1.44
CA ALA A 395 22.11 -10.24 0.00
C ALA A 395 22.33 -8.76 0.40
N PRO A 396 21.79 -8.33 1.55
CA PRO A 396 21.92 -6.96 2.04
C PRO A 396 23.37 -6.46 2.05
N GLY A 397 23.60 -5.25 1.54
CA GLY A 397 24.93 -4.66 1.51
C GLY A 397 24.98 -3.27 0.85
N PRO A 398 26.11 -2.54 0.99
CA PRO A 398 26.22 -1.14 0.58
C PRO A 398 26.17 -0.91 -0.94
N ASN A 399 26.24 -1.97 -1.75
CA ASN A 399 26.18 -1.91 -3.22
C ASN A 399 25.02 -2.73 -3.79
N GLN A 400 24.07 -3.11 -2.94
CA GLN A 400 22.92 -3.92 -3.33
C GLN A 400 22.13 -3.18 -4.41
N ALA A 401 21.80 -3.89 -5.50
CA ALA A 401 21.02 -3.34 -6.59
C ALA A 401 19.55 -3.73 -6.41
N TRP A 402 18.66 -2.75 -6.58
CA TRP A 402 17.24 -2.90 -6.38
C TRP A 402 16.49 -2.61 -7.68
N SER A 403 15.39 -3.31 -7.88
CA SER A 403 14.47 -3.10 -9.00
C SER A 403 13.04 -3.16 -8.50
N VAL A 404 12.14 -2.52 -9.23
CA VAL A 404 10.72 -2.86 -9.16
C VAL A 404 10.56 -4.26 -9.73
N TYR A 405 9.96 -5.15 -8.96
CA TYR A 405 9.52 -6.47 -9.40
C TYR A 405 8.01 -6.49 -9.57
N PHE A 406 7.55 -7.29 -10.52
CA PHE A 406 6.15 -7.55 -10.79
C PHE A 406 5.89 -9.05 -10.76
N ALA A 407 4.88 -9.48 -10.02
CA ALA A 407 4.36 -10.84 -9.98
C ALA A 407 2.85 -10.80 -10.24
N GLN A 408 2.34 -11.83 -10.91
CA GLN A 408 0.93 -11.89 -11.29
C GLN A 408 0.33 -13.24 -10.89
N ASN A 409 -0.90 -13.21 -10.39
CA ASN A 409 -1.68 -14.36 -9.96
C ASN A 409 -2.98 -14.43 -10.76
N THR A 410 -2.93 -15.08 -11.92
CA THR A 410 -4.11 -15.30 -12.78
C THR A 410 -5.01 -16.44 -12.29
N ALA A 411 -4.60 -17.16 -11.25
CA ALA A 411 -5.39 -18.26 -10.69
C ALA A 411 -6.35 -17.79 -9.60
N GLY A 412 -6.14 -16.60 -9.02
CA GLY A 412 -6.99 -16.07 -7.94
C GLY A 412 -6.96 -16.93 -6.66
N THR A 413 -5.84 -17.58 -6.37
CA THR A 413 -5.67 -18.42 -5.17
C THR A 413 -4.36 -18.08 -4.45
N ALA A 414 -4.27 -18.32 -3.14
CA ALA A 414 -3.09 -17.98 -2.33
C ALA A 414 -1.76 -18.53 -2.88
N THR A 415 -1.77 -19.65 -3.60
CA THR A 415 -0.57 -20.30 -4.15
C THR A 415 -0.42 -20.13 -5.67
N GLY A 416 -1.25 -19.29 -6.29
CA GLY A 416 -1.36 -19.14 -7.74
C GLY A 416 -0.35 -18.20 -8.41
N TRP A 417 0.63 -17.71 -7.65
CA TRP A 417 1.58 -16.70 -8.11
C TRP A 417 2.52 -17.22 -9.21
N GLY A 418 2.63 -16.46 -10.30
CA GLY A 418 3.68 -16.61 -11.30
C GLY A 418 5.05 -16.19 -10.78
N ALA A 419 6.11 -16.56 -11.51
CA ALA A 419 7.46 -16.13 -11.17
C ALA A 419 7.58 -14.60 -11.31
N PRO A 420 8.10 -13.88 -10.30
CA PRO A 420 8.29 -12.43 -10.41
C PRO A 420 9.30 -12.06 -11.51
N GLY A 421 9.10 -10.93 -12.17
CA GLY A 421 10.03 -10.35 -13.15
C GLY A 421 10.44 -8.94 -12.77
N ALA A 422 11.72 -8.59 -12.98
CA ALA A 422 12.18 -7.22 -12.80
C ALA A 422 11.63 -6.32 -13.92
N VAL A 423 11.05 -5.19 -13.54
CA VAL A 423 10.48 -4.18 -14.44
C VAL A 423 11.53 -3.12 -14.78
N VAL A 424 12.12 -2.51 -13.74
CA VAL A 424 13.07 -1.40 -13.89
C VAL A 424 14.02 -1.34 -12.69
N PRO A 425 15.33 -1.19 -12.90
CA PRO A 425 16.27 -0.88 -11.81
C PRO A 425 15.96 0.50 -11.22
N VAL A 426 15.99 0.64 -9.90
CA VAL A 426 15.58 1.90 -9.23
C VAL A 426 16.58 2.44 -8.22
N HIS A 427 17.35 1.57 -7.57
CA HIS A 427 18.20 1.98 -6.47
C HIS A 427 19.49 1.17 -6.37
N ARG A 428 20.54 1.80 -5.88
CA ARG A 428 21.76 1.11 -5.45
C ARG A 428 22.18 1.59 -4.08
N GLY A 429 22.29 0.63 -3.16
CA GLY A 429 22.63 0.90 -1.77
C GLY A 429 21.74 0.12 -0.82
N THR A 430 21.88 0.44 0.46
CA THR A 430 20.95 -0.02 1.49
C THR A 430 19.63 0.75 1.37
N VAL A 431 18.51 0.06 1.52
CA VAL A 431 17.19 0.71 1.69
C VAL A 431 16.98 0.96 3.18
N CYS A 432 16.60 2.18 3.54
CA CYS A 432 16.26 2.56 4.90
C CYS A 432 14.76 2.81 5.03
N GLU A 433 14.13 2.07 5.92
CA GLU A 433 12.68 2.02 6.12
C GLU A 433 12.22 2.79 7.37
N ALA A 434 13.13 3.55 7.99
CA ALA A 434 12.89 4.25 9.26
C ALA A 434 12.37 5.69 9.07
N GLY A 435 11.77 5.98 7.91
CA GLY A 435 11.22 7.29 7.58
C GLY A 435 12.20 8.45 7.77
N ALA A 436 11.72 9.55 8.36
CA ALA A 436 12.49 10.76 8.59
C ALA A 436 13.75 10.58 9.48
N THR A 437 13.88 9.45 10.17
CA THR A 437 15.05 9.15 11.02
C THR A 437 16.22 8.53 10.25
N CYS A 438 16.02 8.17 8.98
CA CYS A 438 17.08 7.66 8.12
C CYS A 438 18.22 8.68 7.92
N SER A 439 19.46 8.20 8.02
CA SER A 439 20.66 9.00 7.76
C SER A 439 21.31 8.72 6.39
N SER A 440 20.86 7.66 5.71
CA SER A 440 21.28 7.22 4.38
C SER A 440 20.27 6.21 3.82
N GLY A 441 20.22 6.00 2.50
CA GLY A 441 19.41 4.94 1.90
C GLY A 441 17.90 5.25 1.78
N ARG A 442 17.54 6.53 1.82
CA ARG A 442 16.14 7.02 1.84
C ARG A 442 15.65 7.42 0.43
N GLN A 443 16.42 7.18 -0.63
CA GLN A 443 16.08 7.68 -1.97
C GLN A 443 14.83 7.02 -2.58
N LEU A 444 14.51 5.80 -2.16
CA LEU A 444 13.23 5.13 -2.48
C LEU A 444 12.07 5.59 -1.60
N PHE A 445 12.37 6.35 -0.55
CA PHE A 445 11.43 6.77 0.47
C PHE A 445 10.60 5.62 1.03
N ASP A 446 9.29 5.78 1.19
CA ASP A 446 8.41 4.85 1.88
C ASP A 446 7.21 4.39 0.99
N ASP A 447 6.69 5.26 0.10
CA ASP A 447 5.55 4.91 -0.75
C ASP A 447 5.96 4.33 -2.12
N PHE A 448 5.03 3.54 -2.65
CA PHE A 448 5.12 2.79 -3.91
C PHE A 448 3.68 2.43 -4.30
N GLY A 449 3.36 2.19 -5.57
CA GLY A 449 1.97 1.91 -5.92
C GLY A 449 1.76 1.16 -7.22
N ILE A 450 0.68 0.38 -7.23
CA ILE A 450 0.13 -0.27 -8.42
C ILE A 450 -1.38 -0.10 -8.45
N ASP A 451 -1.93 0.08 -9.65
CA ASP A 451 -3.34 -0.11 -9.94
C ASP A 451 -3.50 -0.72 -11.35
N THR A 452 -4.71 -1.01 -11.78
CA THR A 452 -5.01 -1.56 -13.12
C THR A 452 -6.03 -0.74 -13.87
N ASP A 453 -5.90 -0.71 -15.19
CA ASP A 453 -6.98 -0.23 -16.04
C ASP A 453 -8.18 -1.19 -16.04
N GLN A 454 -9.28 -0.80 -16.68
CA GLN A 454 -10.49 -1.62 -16.75
C GLN A 454 -10.32 -2.94 -17.54
N SER A 455 -9.21 -3.14 -18.25
CA SER A 455 -8.86 -4.42 -18.86
C SER A 455 -8.07 -5.32 -17.91
N GLY A 456 -7.50 -4.76 -16.84
CA GLY A 456 -6.60 -5.42 -15.91
C GLY A 456 -5.14 -5.36 -16.33
N LEU A 457 -4.73 -4.30 -17.03
CA LEU A 457 -3.32 -4.06 -17.33
C LEU A 457 -2.73 -3.13 -16.27
N ALA A 458 -1.54 -3.47 -15.77
CA ALA A 458 -0.93 -2.80 -14.63
C ALA A 458 -0.36 -1.41 -14.95
N HIS A 459 -0.51 -0.52 -13.99
CA HIS A 459 0.04 0.84 -13.91
C HIS A 459 0.80 0.96 -12.59
N ILE A 460 2.10 1.29 -12.64
CA ILE A 460 2.98 1.30 -11.47
C ILE A 460 3.61 2.68 -11.34
N ALA A 461 3.55 3.28 -10.16
CA ALA A 461 4.33 4.48 -9.82
C ALA A 461 5.39 4.12 -8.79
N TYR A 462 6.60 4.67 -8.95
CA TYR A 462 7.75 4.30 -8.13
C TYR A 462 8.72 5.45 -7.92
N SER A 463 9.44 5.42 -6.81
CA SER A 463 10.61 6.25 -6.58
C SER A 463 11.86 5.62 -7.20
N HIS A 464 12.77 6.45 -7.67
CA HIS A 464 14.02 6.04 -8.27
C HIS A 464 15.12 7.03 -7.92
N ASP A 465 16.36 6.57 -7.71
CA ASP A 465 17.51 7.44 -7.48
C ASP A 465 17.71 8.45 -8.62
N ALA A 466 17.90 9.73 -8.31
CA ALA A 466 18.18 10.76 -9.31
C ALA A 466 19.65 11.20 -9.31
N PRO A 467 20.22 11.56 -10.49
CA PRO A 467 19.63 11.43 -11.84
C PRO A 467 19.71 10.01 -12.41
N ASP A 468 20.50 9.13 -11.78
CA ASP A 468 20.73 7.76 -12.17
C ASP A 468 20.73 6.86 -10.93
N VAL A 469 20.61 5.54 -11.14
CA VAL A 469 20.71 4.52 -10.08
C VAL A 469 22.00 4.68 -9.27
N GLY A 470 21.88 4.78 -7.95
CA GLY A 470 22.96 5.07 -7.00
C GLY A 470 23.18 6.57 -6.75
N GLY A 471 22.33 7.43 -7.29
CA GLY A 471 22.30 8.86 -7.02
C GLY A 471 21.86 9.22 -5.61
N THR A 472 22.00 10.50 -5.26
CA THR A 472 21.60 11.04 -3.95
C THR A 472 20.23 11.70 -3.96
N GLY A 473 19.66 11.96 -5.13
CA GLY A 473 18.32 12.51 -5.28
C GLY A 473 17.28 11.41 -5.47
N THR A 474 16.03 11.82 -5.70
CA THR A 474 14.93 10.94 -6.09
C THR A 474 14.17 11.54 -7.27
N TYR A 475 13.41 10.71 -7.97
CA TYR A 475 12.36 11.13 -8.87
C TYR A 475 11.21 10.11 -8.90
N THR A 476 10.03 10.57 -9.31
CA THR A 476 8.85 9.73 -9.58
C THR A 476 8.90 9.19 -11.00
N GLY A 477 8.99 7.86 -11.10
CA GLY A 477 8.86 7.12 -12.33
C GLY A 477 7.46 6.51 -12.46
N TYR A 478 7.11 6.20 -13.71
CA TYR A 478 5.87 5.52 -14.04
C TYR A 478 6.16 4.39 -15.03
N ALA A 479 5.55 3.24 -14.78
CA ALA A 479 5.56 2.09 -15.67
C ALA A 479 4.13 1.66 -16.01
N VAL A 480 3.91 1.32 -17.28
CA VAL A 480 2.62 0.82 -17.77
C VAL A 480 2.83 -0.46 -18.53
N GLN A 481 1.98 -1.45 -18.26
CA GLN A 481 2.05 -2.75 -18.92
C GLN A 481 1.72 -2.61 -20.40
N THR A 482 2.64 -3.03 -21.26
CA THR A 482 2.52 -3.01 -22.72
C THR A 482 2.17 -4.36 -23.33
N GLY A 483 2.28 -5.43 -22.55
CA GLY A 483 2.00 -6.79 -22.98
C GLY A 483 1.98 -7.78 -21.82
N GLY A 484 1.53 -9.00 -22.10
CA GLY A 484 1.27 -10.03 -21.08
C GLY A 484 -0.24 -10.25 -20.88
N THR A 485 -0.58 -10.96 -19.80
CA THR A 485 -1.98 -11.26 -19.47
C THR A 485 -2.58 -10.07 -18.72
N ALA A 486 -3.78 -9.64 -19.15
CA ALA A 486 -4.59 -8.69 -18.41
C ALA A 486 -5.45 -9.46 -17.40
N VAL A 487 -5.54 -8.98 -16.16
CA VAL A 487 -6.25 -9.67 -15.06
C VAL A 487 -7.70 -9.23 -14.91
N GLY A 488 -8.28 -8.49 -15.87
CA GLY A 488 -9.68 -8.07 -15.84
C GLY A 488 -9.92 -6.82 -14.99
N ALA A 489 -11.18 -6.38 -14.92
CA ALA A 489 -11.53 -5.10 -14.30
C ALA A 489 -11.25 -5.09 -12.77
N PRO A 490 -10.76 -3.96 -12.22
CA PRO A 490 -10.63 -3.74 -10.78
C PRO A 490 -11.99 -3.48 -10.12
N ASN A 491 -12.00 -3.30 -8.79
CA ASN A 491 -13.18 -2.97 -7.97
C ASN A 491 -13.79 -1.59 -8.25
#